data_AF-A0A2T2UCN0-F1
#
_entry.id   AF-A0A2T2UCN0-F1
#
_cell.length_a   1.000
_cell.length_b   1.000
_cell.length_c   1.000
_cell.angle_alpha   90.00
_cell.angle_beta   90.00
_cell.angle_gamma   90.00
#
_symmetry.space_group_name_H-M   'P 1'
#
loop_
_entity.id
_entity.type
_entity.pdbx_description
1 polymer ?
#
loop_
_entity_poly.entity_id
_entity_poly.type
_entity_poly.pdbx_seq_one_letter_code
_entity_poly.pdbx_strand_id
1 'polypeptide(L)'
;MPALLSSSTIRALGAALLITIGAVGLSAWTPSSAPASSDHAAPAVAPGPVPEYAENGMVVSAKRTASEAGVAMLEKGGNAVDAAVATGFALAVVHPWAGNIGGGGFMVIRMPDGSVTTIDHREDAPSGATQDVYLDADSNAVRERSRRGYLASGVPGTVAGLLKALDEHGTLDRETVMAPAIRLAREGFPLPHSLAQDLNADYQYFAEFPVTKKYFTKGDSTKKYRAGERFVQEDLAETLEDEMDFDTVAITLRESYSASKNGWSAMLYDDEDCTPPRRSDRYEIDLVDRVGGGDSFAGGLIYGLLEKENTKDALEFAVAASCLKQTIPGDQNLATVEEVESLAEGPGSGR
;
A
#
# COMPACT_ATOMS: atom_id res chain seq x y z
N MET A 1 -42.41 34.89 -32.06
CA MET A 1 -42.94 36.15 -31.51
C MET A 1 -41.96 36.70 -30.49
N PRO A 2 -41.11 37.67 -30.85
CA PRO A 2 -40.21 38.37 -29.92
C PRO A 2 -40.64 39.84 -29.73
N ALA A 3 -40.41 40.41 -28.54
CA ALA A 3 -40.39 41.87 -28.32
C ALA A 3 -39.50 42.14 -27.10
N LEU A 4 -38.28 42.65 -27.22
CA LEU A 4 -37.83 44.03 -27.57
C LEU A 4 -37.89 45.02 -26.38
N LEU A 5 -36.70 45.23 -25.79
CA LEU A 5 -36.01 46.51 -25.45
C LEU A 5 -36.85 47.79 -25.28
N SER A 6 -36.52 48.59 -24.24
CA SER A 6 -35.76 49.86 -24.41
C SER A 6 -35.69 50.71 -23.14
N SER A 7 -34.55 51.38 -22.99
CA SER A 7 -34.10 52.28 -21.94
C SER A 7 -34.56 53.74 -22.08
N SER A 8 -34.34 54.49 -20.99
CA SER A 8 -33.70 55.82 -20.92
C SER A 8 -34.55 57.05 -20.55
N THR A 9 -34.23 57.58 -19.35
CA THR A 9 -33.87 58.98 -19.00
C THR A 9 -34.77 60.16 -19.45
N ILE A 10 -35.11 61.06 -18.51
CA ILE A 10 -34.58 62.45 -18.41
C ILE A 10 -35.41 63.29 -17.39
N ARG A 11 -34.69 63.83 -16.39
CA ARG A 11 -34.76 65.14 -15.69
C ARG A 11 -36.03 66.00 -15.79
N ALA A 12 -36.43 66.61 -14.65
CA ALA A 12 -36.06 68.01 -14.28
C ALA A 12 -37.09 68.69 -13.33
N LEU A 13 -36.56 69.41 -12.34
CA LEU A 13 -37.01 70.65 -11.67
C LEU A 13 -38.53 70.80 -11.34
N GLY A 14 -38.96 71.07 -10.11
CA GLY A 14 -38.43 72.05 -9.16
C GLY A 14 -39.54 73.09 -8.91
N ALA A 15 -40.06 73.18 -7.69
CA ALA A 15 -40.80 74.35 -7.21
C ALA A 15 -40.88 74.33 -5.69
N ALA A 16 -40.30 75.37 -5.09
CA ALA A 16 -40.33 75.69 -3.68
C ALA A 16 -41.60 76.48 -3.31
N LEU A 17 -41.68 76.85 -2.02
CA LEU A 17 -42.54 77.87 -1.40
C LEU A 17 -44.00 77.42 -1.10
N LEU A 18 -44.60 77.69 0.08
CA LEU A 18 -44.25 78.47 1.28
C LEU A 18 -45.42 78.30 2.30
N ILE A 19 -45.23 78.86 3.51
CA ILE A 19 -46.24 79.28 4.53
C ILE A 19 -46.40 78.26 5.68
N THR A 20 -45.62 78.36 6.77
CA THR A 20 -45.76 79.26 7.96
C THR A 20 -47.02 78.94 8.78
N ILE A 21 -47.08 78.82 10.11
CA ILE A 21 -46.41 79.40 11.28
C ILE A 21 -46.87 78.54 12.48
N GLY A 22 -46.08 78.47 13.57
CA GLY A 22 -46.65 78.16 14.88
C GLY A 22 -45.70 77.48 15.86
N ALA A 23 -44.80 78.26 16.45
CA ALA A 23 -43.90 77.82 17.51
C ALA A 23 -44.65 77.55 18.83
N VAL A 24 -44.53 76.35 19.41
CA VAL A 24 -44.62 76.13 20.86
C VAL A 24 -43.79 74.90 21.24
N GLY A 25 -42.87 75.08 22.19
CA GLY A 25 -42.42 73.99 23.09
C GLY A 25 -41.04 73.40 22.80
N LEU A 26 -40.00 74.01 23.38
CA LEU A 26 -38.79 73.27 23.73
C LEU A 26 -39.15 72.21 24.79
N SER A 27 -39.32 70.97 24.36
CA SER A 27 -39.01 69.80 25.18
C SER A 27 -37.89 69.06 24.47
N ALA A 28 -36.71 69.07 25.10
CA ALA A 28 -35.58 68.27 24.65
C ALA A 28 -36.03 66.82 24.56
N TRP A 29 -36.11 66.28 23.33
CA TRP A 29 -36.11 64.84 23.13
C TRP A 29 -34.75 64.34 23.61
N THR A 30 -34.71 63.81 24.82
CA THR A 30 -33.67 62.87 25.22
C THR A 30 -33.85 61.63 24.36
N PRO A 31 -32.88 61.25 23.50
CA PRO A 31 -32.94 59.95 22.86
C PRO A 31 -32.95 58.90 23.98
N SER A 32 -33.96 58.03 23.95
CA SER A 32 -34.00 56.84 24.80
C SER A 32 -32.69 56.09 24.58
N SER A 33 -31.89 55.95 25.63
CA SER A 33 -30.69 55.12 25.62
C SER A 33 -31.15 53.68 25.39
N ALA A 34 -31.01 53.20 24.15
CA ALA A 34 -31.09 51.79 23.85
C ALA A 34 -30.15 51.04 24.82
N PRO A 35 -30.55 49.89 25.38
CA PRO A 35 -29.65 49.11 26.22
C PRO A 35 -28.39 48.81 25.41
N ALA A 36 -27.24 49.12 25.98
CA ALA A 36 -25.94 48.83 25.40
C ALA A 36 -25.95 47.39 24.89
N SER A 37 -25.71 47.21 23.59
CA SER A 37 -25.42 45.92 23.01
C SER A 37 -24.38 45.26 23.90
N SER A 38 -24.74 44.14 24.51
CA SER A 38 -23.81 43.27 25.19
C SER A 38 -22.58 43.10 24.31
N ASP A 39 -21.40 43.47 24.80
CA ASP A 39 -20.13 43.10 24.19
C ASP A 39 -20.18 41.60 23.90
N HIS A 40 -20.43 41.24 22.64
CA HIS A 40 -20.10 39.92 22.15
C HIS A 40 -18.57 39.89 22.18
N ALA A 41 -18.03 39.38 23.29
CA ALA A 41 -16.63 39.01 23.38
C ALA A 41 -16.28 38.26 22.09
N ALA A 42 -15.35 38.82 21.31
CA ALA A 42 -14.87 38.20 20.10
C ALA A 42 -14.55 36.73 20.43
N PRO A 43 -15.00 35.75 19.63
CA PRO A 43 -14.74 34.35 19.92
C PRO A 43 -13.23 34.19 20.14
N ALA A 44 -12.86 33.60 21.27
CA ALA A 44 -11.47 33.36 21.60
C ALA A 44 -10.84 32.59 20.42
N VAL A 45 -9.92 33.24 19.70
CA VAL A 45 -9.16 32.60 18.65
C VAL A 45 -8.38 31.49 19.32
N ALA A 46 -8.72 30.23 19.03
CA ALA A 46 -7.97 29.10 19.52
C ALA A 46 -6.49 29.34 19.14
N PRO A 47 -5.53 29.19 20.08
CA PRO A 47 -4.13 29.38 19.77
C PRO A 47 -3.78 28.49 18.58
N GLY A 48 -3.13 29.06 17.57
CA GLY A 48 -2.65 28.31 16.42
C GLY A 48 -1.68 27.21 16.86
N PRO A 49 -1.49 26.15 16.06
CA PRO A 49 -0.52 25.12 16.37
C PRO A 49 0.88 25.74 16.55
N VAL A 50 1.58 25.32 17.61
CA VAL A 50 2.97 25.73 17.85
C VAL A 50 3.87 24.93 16.90
N PRO A 51 4.69 25.57 16.04
CA PRO A 51 5.61 24.85 15.17
C PRO A 51 6.66 24.08 15.97
N GLU A 52 7.01 22.89 15.49
CA GLU A 52 8.16 22.14 15.99
C GLU A 52 9.44 22.56 15.24
N TYR A 53 10.57 22.60 15.94
CA TYR A 53 11.87 23.03 15.39
C TYR A 53 12.92 21.92 15.56
N ALA A 54 13.76 21.74 14.55
CA ALA A 54 14.90 20.83 14.59
C ALA A 54 16.09 21.43 13.83
N GLU A 55 17.30 21.24 14.33
CA GLU A 55 18.52 21.80 13.73
C GLU A 55 19.11 20.89 12.64
N ASN A 56 19.01 19.56 12.78
CA ASN A 56 19.72 18.60 11.93
C ASN A 56 18.82 17.89 10.91
N GLY A 57 17.64 17.43 11.34
CA GLY A 57 16.73 16.65 10.52
C GLY A 57 15.37 16.51 11.19
N MET A 58 14.35 16.20 10.39
CA MET A 58 12.97 16.11 10.86
C MET A 58 12.23 15.00 10.10
N VAL A 59 11.45 14.21 10.82
CA VAL A 59 10.57 13.18 10.25
C VAL A 59 9.14 13.43 10.70
N VAL A 60 8.24 13.63 9.74
CA VAL A 60 6.83 13.93 9.99
C VAL A 60 5.97 12.81 9.44
N SER A 61 5.11 12.25 10.27
CA SER A 61 4.18 11.18 9.89
C SER A 61 2.89 11.25 10.71
N ALA A 62 1.89 10.47 10.32
CA ALA A 62 0.58 10.43 11.00
C ALA A 62 0.65 9.88 12.43
N LYS A 63 1.73 9.18 12.81
CA LYS A 63 1.91 8.57 14.12
C LYS A 63 3.28 8.92 14.69
N ARG A 64 3.29 9.48 15.91
CA ARG A 64 4.53 9.84 16.62
C ARG A 64 5.53 8.69 16.64
N THR A 65 5.09 7.48 16.99
CA THR A 65 5.96 6.28 17.05
C THR A 65 6.62 5.93 15.72
N ALA A 66 5.96 6.19 14.59
CA ALA A 66 6.56 5.99 13.27
C ALA A 66 7.53 7.11 12.88
N SER A 67 7.27 8.35 13.30
CA SER A 67 8.24 9.44 13.20
C SER A 67 9.49 9.16 14.04
N GLU A 68 9.33 8.63 15.25
CA GLU A 68 10.44 8.23 16.13
C GLU A 68 11.29 7.12 15.49
N ALA A 69 10.68 6.15 14.78
CA ALA A 69 11.41 5.15 14.03
C ALA A 69 12.32 5.75 12.94
N GLY A 70 11.82 6.74 12.18
CA GLY A 70 12.63 7.45 11.19
C GLY A 70 13.69 8.34 11.81
N VAL A 71 13.37 9.06 12.90
CA VAL A 71 14.35 9.86 13.65
C VAL A 71 15.49 8.98 14.15
N ALA A 72 15.19 7.78 14.66
CA ALA A 72 16.23 6.85 15.11
C ALA A 72 17.20 6.45 13.98
N MET A 73 16.76 6.43 12.72
CA MET A 73 17.67 6.20 11.58
C MET A 73 18.56 7.41 11.30
N LEU A 74 18.00 8.63 11.38
CA LEU A 74 18.80 9.86 11.28
C LEU A 74 19.85 9.94 12.40
N GLU A 75 19.48 9.58 13.63
CA GLU A 75 20.40 9.54 14.78
C GLU A 75 21.51 8.50 14.63
N LYS A 76 21.26 7.43 13.87
CA LYS A 76 22.26 6.42 13.49
C LYS A 76 23.17 6.86 12.34
N GLY A 77 23.00 8.08 11.84
CA GLY A 77 23.76 8.60 10.70
C GLY A 77 23.21 8.20 9.34
N GLY A 78 22.02 7.59 9.29
CA GLY A 78 21.31 7.32 8.05
C GLY A 78 20.80 8.61 7.40
N ASN A 79 20.42 8.49 6.13
CA ASN A 79 19.91 9.60 5.34
C ASN A 79 18.37 9.69 5.37
N ALA A 80 17.82 10.62 4.58
CA ALA A 80 16.37 10.82 4.51
C ALA A 80 15.59 9.62 3.96
N VAL A 81 16.21 8.79 3.10
CA VAL A 81 15.62 7.57 2.57
C VAL A 81 15.59 6.47 3.63
N ASP A 82 16.68 6.26 4.38
CA ASP A 82 16.71 5.32 5.51
C ASP A 82 15.60 5.64 6.53
N ALA A 83 15.46 6.93 6.86
CA ALA A 83 14.41 7.41 7.75
C ALA A 83 13.00 7.21 7.18
N ALA A 84 12.80 7.48 5.87
CA ALA A 84 11.51 7.28 5.21
C ALA A 84 11.10 5.80 5.16
N VAL A 85 12.04 4.90 4.88
CA VAL A 85 11.80 3.44 4.85
C VAL A 85 11.44 2.93 6.24
N ALA A 86 12.20 3.29 7.28
CA ALA A 86 11.89 2.93 8.67
C ALA A 86 10.51 3.46 9.10
N THR A 87 10.17 4.70 8.74
CA THR A 87 8.85 5.27 9.01
C THR A 87 7.73 4.52 8.27
N GLY A 88 7.96 4.13 7.01
CA GLY A 88 7.00 3.36 6.20
C GLY A 88 6.65 2.01 6.85
N PHE A 89 7.66 1.21 7.18
CA PHE A 89 7.46 -0.06 7.87
C PHE A 89 6.85 0.13 9.27
N ALA A 90 7.28 1.15 10.03
CA ALA A 90 6.68 1.42 11.34
C ALA A 90 5.19 1.78 11.22
N LEU A 91 4.79 2.59 10.21
CA LEU A 91 3.39 2.90 9.94
C LEU A 91 2.58 1.65 9.59
N ALA A 92 3.15 0.66 8.90
CA ALA A 92 2.49 -0.62 8.63
C ALA A 92 2.04 -1.34 9.90
N VAL A 93 2.71 -1.08 11.02
CA VAL A 93 2.40 -1.67 12.34
C VAL A 93 1.48 -0.77 13.16
N VAL A 94 1.81 0.52 13.30
CA VAL A 94 1.13 1.44 14.24
C VAL A 94 -0.02 2.22 13.62
N HIS A 95 -0.22 2.13 12.30
CA HIS A 95 -1.27 2.81 11.56
C HIS A 95 -1.99 1.89 10.54
N PRO A 96 -2.63 0.80 10.98
CA PRO A 96 -3.18 -0.22 10.08
C PRO A 96 -4.30 0.26 9.15
N TRP A 97 -4.85 1.46 9.39
CA TRP A 97 -5.81 2.10 8.49
C TRP A 97 -5.21 2.56 7.16
N ALA A 98 -3.89 2.79 7.10
CA ALA A 98 -3.24 3.37 5.92
C ALA A 98 -1.81 2.90 5.73
N GLY A 99 -1.00 2.87 6.79
CA GLY A 99 0.31 2.23 6.75
C GLY A 99 0.14 0.75 6.47
N ASN A 100 0.95 0.18 5.58
CA ASN A 100 0.71 -1.17 5.08
C ASN A 100 1.99 -1.84 4.56
N ILE A 101 1.95 -3.17 4.49
CA ILE A 101 2.77 -3.99 3.58
C ILE A 101 1.93 -4.62 2.45
N GLY A 102 0.59 -4.61 2.58
CA GLY A 102 -0.35 -5.20 1.63
C GLY A 102 -0.99 -4.23 0.63
N GLY A 103 -0.40 -3.05 0.42
CA GLY A 103 -0.86 -2.05 -0.54
C GLY A 103 0.30 -1.50 -1.37
N GLY A 104 0.26 -0.22 -1.72
CA GLY A 104 1.27 0.44 -2.55
C GLY A 104 1.35 1.95 -2.33
N GLY A 105 2.11 2.64 -3.20
CA GLY A 105 2.31 4.07 -3.08
C GLY A 105 3.38 4.63 -4.01
N PHE A 106 3.88 5.80 -3.64
CA PHE A 106 4.92 6.52 -4.38
C PHE A 106 5.91 7.13 -3.39
N MET A 107 7.18 7.15 -3.76
CA MET A 107 8.21 7.92 -3.07
C MET A 107 8.83 8.92 -4.03
N VAL A 108 8.95 10.18 -3.62
CA VAL A 108 9.67 11.21 -4.37
C VAL A 108 10.91 11.57 -3.59
N ILE A 109 12.07 11.43 -4.22
CA ILE A 109 13.38 11.62 -3.59
C ILE A 109 14.07 12.79 -4.28
N ARG A 110 14.52 13.75 -3.50
CA ARG A 110 15.37 14.85 -3.98
C ARG A 110 16.75 14.73 -3.36
N MET A 111 17.75 14.56 -4.19
CA MET A 111 19.14 14.36 -3.78
C MET A 111 19.81 15.70 -3.43
N PRO A 112 20.94 15.66 -2.68
CA PRO A 112 21.67 16.88 -2.30
C PRO A 112 22.19 17.69 -3.50
N ASP A 113 22.49 17.02 -4.62
CA ASP A 113 22.92 17.67 -5.88
C ASP A 113 21.76 18.37 -6.62
N GLY A 114 20.53 18.24 -6.11
CA GLY A 114 19.32 18.83 -6.67
C GLY A 114 18.59 17.95 -7.67
N SER A 115 19.12 16.78 -8.02
CA SER A 115 18.40 15.80 -8.85
C SER A 115 17.18 15.24 -8.10
N VAL A 116 16.18 14.81 -8.87
CA VAL A 116 14.92 14.28 -8.36
C VAL A 116 14.62 12.96 -9.06
N THR A 117 14.22 11.97 -8.27
CA THR A 117 13.73 10.69 -8.78
C THR A 117 12.43 10.30 -8.07
N THR A 118 11.74 9.33 -8.63
CA THR A 118 10.49 8.80 -8.08
C THR A 118 10.49 7.28 -8.14
N ILE A 119 10.07 6.65 -7.06
CA ILE A 119 9.79 5.21 -7.01
C ILE A 119 8.27 5.07 -7.01
N ASP A 120 7.75 4.57 -8.13
CA ASP A 120 6.38 4.09 -8.24
C ASP A 120 6.35 2.65 -7.73
N HIS A 121 5.61 2.44 -6.66
CA HIS A 121 5.35 1.13 -6.09
C HIS A 121 3.86 0.97 -5.83
N ARG A 122 3.06 1.50 -6.75
CA ARG A 122 1.62 1.33 -6.79
C ARG A 122 1.28 -0.15 -6.99
N GLU A 123 0.12 -0.55 -6.49
CA GLU A 123 -0.40 -1.88 -6.71
C GLU A 123 -0.70 -2.12 -8.20
N ASP A 124 -0.37 -3.32 -8.67
CA ASP A 124 -0.73 -3.78 -10.01
C ASP A 124 -2.03 -4.58 -10.00
N ALA A 125 -2.76 -4.56 -11.12
CA ALA A 125 -3.86 -5.50 -11.30
C ALA A 125 -3.28 -6.93 -11.39
N PRO A 126 -3.86 -7.93 -10.70
CA PRO A 126 -3.44 -9.32 -10.87
C PRO A 126 -3.51 -9.73 -12.35
N SER A 127 -2.61 -10.59 -12.81
CA SER A 127 -2.53 -11.00 -14.23
C SER A 127 -3.82 -11.63 -14.78
N GLY A 128 -4.64 -12.24 -13.90
CA GLY A 128 -5.96 -12.78 -14.24
C GLY A 128 -7.10 -11.76 -14.23
N ALA A 129 -6.83 -10.48 -13.90
CA ALA A 129 -7.86 -9.45 -13.88
C ALA A 129 -8.33 -9.13 -15.30
N THR A 130 -9.65 -9.02 -15.46
CA THR A 130 -10.29 -8.64 -16.72
C THR A 130 -11.03 -7.33 -16.55
N GLN A 131 -11.36 -6.68 -17.67
CA GLN A 131 -12.12 -5.42 -17.66
C GLN A 131 -13.47 -5.55 -16.92
N ASP A 132 -14.10 -6.72 -16.98
CA ASP A 132 -15.44 -6.96 -16.46
C ASP A 132 -15.46 -7.62 -15.08
N VAL A 133 -14.30 -7.73 -14.40
CA VAL A 133 -14.15 -8.43 -13.12
C VAL A 133 -15.10 -7.93 -12.02
N TYR A 134 -15.54 -6.67 -12.11
CA TYR A 134 -16.46 -6.05 -11.16
C TYR A 134 -17.91 -5.94 -11.65
N LEU A 135 -18.26 -6.55 -12.78
CA LEU A 135 -19.61 -6.54 -13.34
C LEU A 135 -20.41 -7.80 -12.97
N ASP A 136 -21.73 -7.67 -12.85
CA ASP A 136 -22.64 -8.82 -12.80
C ASP A 136 -22.98 -9.35 -14.21
N ALA A 137 -23.82 -10.38 -14.26
CA ALA A 137 -24.22 -11.04 -15.51
C ALA A 137 -24.99 -10.10 -16.47
N ASP A 138 -25.58 -9.03 -15.94
CA ASP A 138 -26.35 -8.03 -16.71
C ASP A 138 -25.47 -6.80 -17.05
N SER A 139 -24.15 -6.91 -16.87
CA SER A 139 -23.17 -5.83 -17.10
C SER A 139 -23.33 -4.61 -16.18
N ASN A 140 -23.96 -4.77 -15.02
CA ASN A 140 -24.02 -3.71 -14.02
C ASN A 140 -22.83 -3.78 -13.06
N ALA A 141 -22.32 -2.62 -12.65
CA ALA A 141 -21.21 -2.54 -11.71
C ALA A 141 -21.63 -2.98 -10.30
N VAL A 142 -20.95 -3.98 -9.76
CA VAL A 142 -21.11 -4.44 -8.38
C VAL A 142 -20.05 -3.77 -7.50
N ARG A 143 -20.38 -2.57 -7.01
CA ARG A 143 -19.44 -1.68 -6.31
C ARG A 143 -18.68 -2.33 -5.14
N GLU A 144 -19.29 -3.26 -4.41
CA GLU A 144 -18.63 -3.92 -3.28
C GLU A 144 -17.49 -4.85 -3.72
N ARG A 145 -17.54 -5.43 -4.93
CA ARG A 145 -16.48 -6.31 -5.43
C ARG A 145 -15.14 -5.58 -5.60
N SER A 146 -15.16 -4.27 -5.84
CA SER A 146 -13.95 -3.45 -5.99
C SER A 146 -13.57 -2.69 -4.71
N ARG A 147 -14.25 -2.96 -3.59
CA ARG A 147 -14.04 -2.23 -2.32
C ARG A 147 -13.84 -3.16 -1.13
N ARG A 148 -14.26 -4.42 -1.24
CA ARG A 148 -14.34 -5.33 -0.11
C ARG A 148 -13.94 -6.75 -0.52
N GLY A 149 -13.17 -7.39 0.36
CA GLY A 149 -12.72 -8.77 0.18
C GLY A 149 -11.57 -8.90 -0.83
N TYR A 150 -11.12 -10.14 -1.02
CA TYR A 150 -9.90 -10.47 -1.75
C TYR A 150 -9.89 -9.97 -3.21
N LEU A 151 -11.04 -9.91 -3.87
CA LEU A 151 -11.14 -9.46 -5.26
C LEU A 151 -10.82 -7.96 -5.43
N ALA A 152 -10.93 -7.17 -4.36
CA ALA A 152 -10.67 -5.73 -4.39
C ALA A 152 -9.18 -5.39 -4.29
N SER A 153 -8.31 -6.38 -4.06
CA SER A 153 -6.88 -6.17 -3.86
C SER A 153 -6.10 -6.21 -5.17
N GLY A 154 -5.23 -5.23 -5.38
CA GLY A 154 -4.12 -5.32 -6.33
C GLY A 154 -2.95 -6.10 -5.73
N VAL A 155 -1.96 -6.43 -6.56
CA VAL A 155 -0.68 -7.02 -6.12
C VAL A 155 0.08 -5.95 -5.32
N PRO A 156 0.37 -6.17 -4.03
CA PRO A 156 1.03 -5.18 -3.20
C PRO A 156 2.43 -4.79 -3.69
N GLY A 157 2.76 -3.50 -3.64
CA GLY A 157 4.05 -2.95 -4.06
C GLY A 157 4.87 -2.32 -2.93
N THR A 158 4.28 -2.04 -1.75
CA THR A 158 4.96 -1.27 -0.69
C THR A 158 6.30 -1.86 -0.26
N VAL A 159 6.37 -3.17 0.01
CA VAL A 159 7.63 -3.81 0.44
C VAL A 159 8.70 -3.65 -0.64
N ALA A 160 8.40 -4.04 -1.88
CA ALA A 160 9.32 -3.90 -3.01
C ALA A 160 9.77 -2.44 -3.22
N GLY A 161 8.86 -1.47 -3.12
CA GLY A 161 9.17 -0.06 -3.30
C GLY A 161 10.07 0.52 -2.22
N LEU A 162 9.79 0.20 -0.95
CA LEU A 162 10.57 0.68 0.18
C LEU A 162 11.97 0.06 0.20
N LEU A 163 12.09 -1.24 -0.08
CA LEU A 163 13.39 -1.91 -0.14
C LEU A 163 14.21 -1.46 -1.35
N LYS A 164 13.58 -1.27 -2.51
CA LYS A 164 14.26 -0.67 -3.66
C LYS A 164 14.80 0.73 -3.34
N ALA A 165 14.03 1.55 -2.63
CA ALA A 165 14.49 2.87 -2.20
C ALA A 165 15.72 2.75 -1.28
N LEU A 166 15.68 1.82 -0.32
CA LEU A 166 16.78 1.55 0.58
C LEU A 166 18.03 1.08 -0.19
N ASP A 167 17.88 0.15 -1.13
CA ASP A 167 19.00 -0.40 -1.90
C ASP A 167 19.64 0.64 -2.83
N GLU A 168 18.83 1.45 -3.51
CA GLU A 168 19.32 2.42 -4.50
C GLU A 168 19.80 3.74 -3.86
N HIS A 169 19.23 4.13 -2.72
CA HIS A 169 19.41 5.46 -2.16
C HIS A 169 19.60 5.50 -0.64
N GLY A 170 19.46 4.39 0.07
CA GLY A 170 19.76 4.28 1.49
C GLY A 170 21.25 4.17 1.80
N THR A 171 21.57 4.17 3.08
CA THR A 171 22.94 4.01 3.60
C THR A 171 23.04 3.06 4.78
N LEU A 172 21.93 2.73 5.42
CA LEU A 172 21.87 1.73 6.49
C LEU A 172 21.44 0.37 5.94
N ASP A 173 21.83 -0.69 6.63
CA ASP A 173 21.37 -2.03 6.29
C ASP A 173 19.88 -2.22 6.59
N ARG A 174 19.28 -3.17 5.88
CA ARG A 174 17.87 -3.51 5.97
C ARG A 174 17.44 -3.88 7.39
N GLU A 175 18.27 -4.61 8.13
CA GLU A 175 17.96 -5.10 9.47
C GLU A 175 17.80 -3.91 10.42
N THR A 176 18.75 -2.98 10.37
CA THR A 176 18.74 -1.75 11.14
C THR A 176 17.48 -0.92 10.86
N VAL A 177 17.09 -0.78 9.59
CA VAL A 177 15.96 0.06 9.17
C VAL A 177 14.60 -0.57 9.51
N MET A 178 14.47 -1.90 9.40
CA MET A 178 13.21 -2.61 9.68
C MET A 178 13.04 -2.95 11.16
N ALA A 179 14.11 -3.03 11.95
CA ALA A 179 14.08 -3.39 13.36
C ALA A 179 13.05 -2.61 14.22
N PRO A 180 12.83 -1.29 14.05
CA PRO A 180 11.78 -0.59 14.78
C PRO A 180 10.37 -1.15 14.54
N ALA A 181 10.03 -1.49 13.29
CA ALA A 181 8.72 -2.03 12.94
C ALA A 181 8.54 -3.44 13.51
N ILE A 182 9.57 -4.29 13.36
CA ILE A 182 9.58 -5.66 13.92
C ILE A 182 9.37 -5.63 15.43
N ARG A 183 10.13 -4.80 16.17
CA ARG A 183 9.94 -4.63 17.63
C ARG A 183 8.53 -4.15 17.98
N LEU A 184 8.01 -3.16 17.27
CA LEU A 184 6.65 -2.64 17.50
C LEU A 184 5.58 -3.70 17.28
N ALA A 185 5.76 -4.59 16.29
CA ALA A 185 4.82 -5.68 16.01
C ALA A 185 4.92 -6.79 17.06
N ARG A 186 6.16 -7.19 17.41
CA ARG A 186 6.46 -8.31 18.31
C ARG A 186 6.23 -8.00 19.78
N GLU A 187 6.71 -6.86 20.25
CA GLU A 187 6.54 -6.45 21.65
C GLU A 187 5.20 -5.75 21.85
N GLY A 188 4.61 -5.25 20.77
CA GLY A 188 3.39 -4.46 20.78
C GLY A 188 3.58 -3.04 21.32
N PHE A 189 2.55 -2.22 21.16
CA PHE A 189 2.53 -0.82 21.57
C PHE A 189 1.23 -0.49 22.33
N PRO A 190 1.22 0.56 23.18
CA PRO A 190 0.00 0.98 23.86
C PRO A 190 -1.00 1.55 22.85
N LEU A 191 -2.21 1.00 22.79
CA LEU A 191 -3.24 1.43 21.85
C LEU A 191 -3.64 2.88 22.08
N PRO A 192 -3.49 3.76 21.06
CA PRO A 192 -4.04 5.10 21.13
C PRO A 192 -5.57 5.06 21.31
N HIS A 193 -6.12 6.07 21.98
CA HIS A 193 -7.56 6.14 22.25
C HIS A 193 -8.39 6.06 20.97
N SER A 194 -8.00 6.78 19.93
CA SER A 194 -8.68 6.76 18.63
C SER A 194 -8.66 5.38 17.99
N LEU A 195 -7.49 4.73 17.90
CA LEU A 195 -7.39 3.41 17.30
C LEU A 195 -8.22 2.36 18.05
N ALA A 196 -8.22 2.39 19.39
CA ALA A 196 -9.09 1.50 20.17
C ALA A 196 -10.58 1.77 19.90
N GLN A 197 -11.00 3.02 19.73
CA GLN A 197 -12.37 3.37 19.37
C GLN A 197 -12.73 2.84 17.97
N ASP A 198 -11.88 3.09 16.98
CA ASP A 198 -12.11 2.70 15.59
C ASP A 198 -12.22 1.17 15.46
N LEU A 199 -11.28 0.41 16.04
CA LEU A 199 -11.31 -1.07 16.03
C LEU A 199 -12.60 -1.64 16.64
N ASN A 200 -13.10 -1.02 17.71
CA ASN A 200 -14.34 -1.44 18.35
C ASN A 200 -15.59 -1.06 17.56
N ALA A 201 -15.58 0.13 16.93
CA ALA A 201 -16.69 0.61 16.12
C ALA A 201 -16.87 -0.27 14.86
N ASP A 202 -15.75 -0.72 14.29
CA ASP A 202 -15.73 -1.50 13.05
C ASP A 202 -15.69 -3.02 13.26
N TYR A 203 -16.05 -3.51 14.45
CA TYR A 203 -16.07 -4.95 14.75
C TYR A 203 -16.80 -5.77 13.67
N GLN A 204 -17.99 -5.32 13.23
CA GLN A 204 -18.79 -6.06 12.24
C GLN A 204 -18.10 -6.11 10.86
N TYR A 205 -17.31 -5.08 10.52
CA TYR A 205 -16.52 -5.08 9.28
C TYR A 205 -15.42 -6.12 9.35
N PHE A 206 -14.63 -6.12 10.43
CA PHE A 206 -13.57 -7.10 10.61
C PHE A 206 -14.09 -8.52 10.82
N ALA A 207 -15.26 -8.69 11.42
CA ALA A 207 -15.84 -10.01 11.70
C ALA A 207 -16.35 -10.75 10.45
N GLU A 208 -16.48 -10.08 9.29
CA GLU A 208 -16.90 -10.75 8.05
C GLU A 208 -15.85 -11.73 7.53
N PHE A 209 -14.56 -11.42 7.67
CA PHE A 209 -13.49 -12.31 7.24
C PHE A 209 -12.80 -12.93 8.46
N PRO A 210 -12.60 -14.27 8.49
CA PRO A 210 -11.94 -14.93 9.61
C PRO A 210 -10.57 -14.33 9.96
N VAL A 211 -9.78 -13.97 8.94
CA VAL A 211 -8.44 -13.38 9.09
C VAL A 211 -8.49 -12.00 9.75
N THR A 212 -9.35 -11.09 9.29
CA THR A 212 -9.47 -9.76 9.91
C THR A 212 -10.10 -9.83 11.29
N LYS A 213 -11.00 -10.80 11.52
CA LYS A 213 -11.58 -11.05 12.83
C LYS A 213 -10.50 -11.46 13.84
N LYS A 214 -9.55 -12.32 13.44
CA LYS A 214 -8.42 -12.76 14.26
C LYS A 214 -7.57 -11.57 14.71
N TYR A 215 -7.18 -10.69 13.78
CA TYR A 215 -6.18 -9.65 14.06
C TYR A 215 -6.75 -8.35 14.63
N PHE A 216 -7.94 -7.93 14.19
CA PHE A 216 -8.48 -6.60 14.50
C PHE A 216 -9.67 -6.64 15.46
N THR A 217 -9.98 -7.80 16.02
CA THR A 217 -11.02 -7.95 17.05
C THR A 217 -10.53 -8.81 18.21
N LYS A 218 -11.25 -8.78 19.34
CA LYS A 218 -11.01 -9.71 20.46
C LYS A 218 -11.83 -11.01 20.34
N GLY A 219 -12.21 -11.38 19.10
CA GLY A 219 -12.99 -12.57 18.75
C GLY A 219 -14.49 -12.50 19.06
N ASP A 220 -14.88 -11.70 20.05
CA ASP A 220 -16.26 -11.50 20.52
C ASP A 220 -16.59 -10.00 20.61
N SER A 221 -17.75 -9.59 20.09
CA SER A 221 -18.18 -8.18 20.06
C SER A 221 -18.36 -7.52 21.43
N THR A 222 -18.53 -8.31 22.49
CA THR A 222 -18.64 -7.80 23.87
C THR A 222 -17.28 -7.47 24.47
N LYS A 223 -16.20 -8.06 23.94
CA LYS A 223 -14.83 -7.80 24.35
C LYS A 223 -14.27 -6.63 23.53
N LYS A 224 -14.08 -5.50 24.20
CA LYS A 224 -13.61 -4.26 23.55
C LYS A 224 -12.15 -3.99 23.81
N TYR A 225 -11.48 -3.42 22.82
CA TYR A 225 -10.18 -2.82 23.04
C TYR A 225 -10.29 -1.59 23.97
N ARG A 226 -9.26 -1.35 24.77
CA ARG A 226 -9.13 -0.22 25.70
C ARG A 226 -7.89 0.57 25.35
N ALA A 227 -8.02 1.89 25.38
CA ALA A 227 -6.87 2.78 25.25
C ALA A 227 -5.78 2.43 26.28
N GLY A 228 -4.53 2.40 25.82
CA GLY A 228 -3.36 2.07 26.62
C GLY A 228 -3.11 0.57 26.82
N GLU A 229 -4.04 -0.33 26.45
CA GLU A 229 -3.70 -1.75 26.44
C GLU A 229 -2.66 -2.05 25.36
N ARG A 230 -1.86 -3.08 25.57
CA ARG A 230 -0.83 -3.50 24.63
C ARG A 230 -1.47 -4.22 23.44
N PHE A 231 -1.19 -3.75 22.24
CA PHE A 231 -1.61 -4.38 20.98
C PHE A 231 -0.40 -4.99 20.30
N VAL A 232 -0.44 -6.31 20.15
CA VAL A 232 0.65 -7.13 19.61
C VAL A 232 0.16 -7.76 18.31
N GLN A 233 1.08 -7.91 17.36
CA GLN A 233 0.82 -8.41 16.01
C GLN A 233 1.90 -9.44 15.66
N GLU A 234 1.93 -10.58 16.35
CA GLU A 234 2.95 -11.62 16.19
C GLU A 234 3.14 -12.07 14.74
N ASP A 235 2.07 -12.48 14.04
CA ASP A 235 2.18 -12.92 12.63
C ASP A 235 2.72 -11.81 11.71
N LEU A 236 2.45 -10.54 12.01
CA LEU A 236 3.03 -9.41 11.26
C LEU A 236 4.52 -9.22 11.58
N ALA A 237 4.92 -9.47 12.83
CA ALA A 237 6.33 -9.44 13.20
C ALA A 237 7.12 -10.55 12.51
N GLU A 238 6.56 -11.76 12.47
CA GLU A 238 7.10 -12.88 11.69
C GLU A 238 7.20 -12.51 10.21
N THR A 239 6.11 -12.02 9.60
CA THR A 239 6.15 -11.57 8.19
C THR A 239 7.25 -10.52 7.94
N LEU A 240 7.41 -9.54 8.84
CA LEU A 240 8.46 -8.52 8.68
C LEU A 240 9.87 -9.07 8.88
N GLU A 241 10.03 -10.18 9.61
CA GLU A 241 11.29 -10.90 9.76
C GLU A 241 11.55 -11.85 8.60
N ASP A 242 10.55 -12.57 8.09
CA ASP A 242 10.69 -13.43 6.91
C ASP A 242 11.03 -12.60 5.67
N GLU A 243 10.51 -11.38 5.59
CA GLU A 243 10.95 -10.43 4.58
C GLU A 243 12.48 -10.24 4.65
N MET A 244 13.10 -10.28 5.83
CA MET A 244 14.55 -10.24 6.02
C MET A 244 15.29 -11.53 5.65
N ASP A 245 14.60 -12.66 5.49
CA ASP A 245 15.17 -14.01 5.36
C ASP A 245 14.40 -14.83 4.32
N PHE A 246 14.87 -14.87 3.08
CA PHE A 246 14.25 -15.71 2.06
C PHE A 246 14.62 -17.18 2.30
N ASP A 247 13.68 -17.97 2.82
CA ASP A 247 13.84 -19.42 3.03
C ASP A 247 14.17 -20.17 1.73
N THR A 248 13.74 -19.65 0.58
CA THR A 248 13.99 -20.27 -0.73
C THR A 248 14.11 -19.21 -1.82
N VAL A 249 15.21 -19.24 -2.58
CA VAL A 249 15.44 -18.38 -3.75
C VAL A 249 15.67 -19.24 -4.97
N ALA A 250 14.86 -19.07 -6.02
CA ALA A 250 15.01 -19.81 -7.26
C ALA A 250 15.12 -18.87 -8.47
N ILE A 251 16.02 -19.20 -9.40
CA ILE A 251 16.27 -18.43 -10.62
C ILE A 251 16.38 -19.36 -11.84
N THR A 252 15.74 -18.98 -12.94
CA THR A 252 15.91 -19.70 -14.21
C THR A 252 17.22 -19.34 -14.88
N LEU A 253 17.86 -20.34 -15.47
CA LEU A 253 19.11 -20.23 -16.23
C LEU A 253 18.84 -20.57 -17.69
N ARG A 254 18.88 -19.54 -18.53
CA ARG A 254 18.68 -19.64 -19.97
C ARG A 254 20.01 -19.56 -20.73
N GLU A 255 20.27 -20.54 -21.58
CA GLU A 255 21.40 -20.56 -22.52
C GLU A 255 20.87 -20.44 -23.95
N SER A 256 21.07 -19.30 -24.63
CA SER A 256 20.52 -19.08 -25.98
C SER A 256 21.49 -19.58 -27.06
N TYR A 257 21.15 -20.65 -27.78
CA TYR A 257 21.91 -21.10 -28.96
C TYR A 257 21.44 -20.42 -30.24
N SER A 258 20.12 -20.21 -30.38
CA SER A 258 19.50 -19.46 -31.48
C SER A 258 18.16 -18.87 -31.04
N ALA A 259 17.46 -18.19 -31.94
CA ALA A 259 16.12 -17.64 -31.67
C ALA A 259 15.07 -18.72 -31.35
N SER A 260 15.34 -19.97 -31.74
CA SER A 260 14.42 -21.11 -31.61
C SER A 260 15.04 -22.31 -30.89
N LYS A 261 16.25 -22.19 -30.32
CA LYS A 261 16.89 -23.28 -29.57
C LYS A 261 17.60 -22.73 -28.34
N ASN A 262 17.20 -23.21 -27.15
CA ASN A 262 17.79 -22.82 -25.87
C ASN A 262 18.20 -24.05 -25.05
N GLY A 263 19.22 -23.89 -24.21
CA GLY A 263 19.37 -24.65 -22.98
C GLY A 263 18.54 -23.99 -21.87
N TRP A 264 17.86 -24.80 -21.06
CA TRP A 264 17.03 -24.33 -19.96
C TRP A 264 17.29 -25.16 -18.71
N SER A 265 17.55 -24.47 -17.61
CA SER A 265 17.71 -25.06 -16.27
C SER A 265 17.30 -23.99 -15.25
N ALA A 266 17.39 -24.30 -13.96
CA ALA A 266 17.25 -23.33 -12.90
C ALA A 266 18.25 -23.62 -11.77
N MET A 267 18.42 -22.66 -10.88
CA MET A 267 19.06 -22.85 -9.59
C MET A 267 18.09 -22.52 -8.48
N LEU A 268 18.17 -23.27 -7.39
CA LEU A 268 17.42 -23.06 -6.16
C LEU A 268 18.38 -23.09 -4.98
N TYR A 269 18.23 -22.11 -4.10
CA TYR A 269 18.82 -22.09 -2.78
C TYR A 269 17.71 -22.23 -1.76
N ASP A 270 17.95 -23.03 -0.73
CA ASP A 270 17.19 -23.00 0.52
C ASP A 270 18.11 -23.41 1.66
N ASP A 271 17.68 -23.13 2.89
CA ASP A 271 18.46 -23.36 4.11
C ASP A 271 18.40 -24.80 4.63
N GLU A 272 17.58 -25.68 4.04
CA GLU A 272 17.33 -27.04 4.54
C GLU A 272 17.91 -28.14 3.63
N ASP A 273 17.51 -28.16 2.36
CA ASP A 273 17.72 -29.21 1.36
C ASP A 273 18.77 -28.83 0.28
N CYS A 274 18.96 -27.53 0.02
CA CYS A 274 19.72 -27.00 -1.12
C CYS A 274 20.85 -26.04 -0.70
N THR A 275 21.59 -26.38 0.36
CA THR A 275 22.88 -25.76 0.71
C THR A 275 24.05 -26.72 0.43
N PRO A 276 24.92 -26.44 -0.56
CA PRO A 276 24.96 -25.25 -1.43
C PRO A 276 23.88 -25.24 -2.52
N PRO A 277 23.60 -24.06 -3.15
CA PRO A 277 22.55 -23.91 -4.16
C PRO A 277 22.54 -25.03 -5.18
N ARG A 278 21.37 -25.65 -5.37
CA ARG A 278 21.16 -26.75 -6.29
C ARG A 278 20.86 -26.23 -7.67
N ARG A 279 21.51 -26.82 -8.68
CA ARG A 279 21.14 -26.65 -10.09
C ARG A 279 20.23 -27.80 -10.51
N SER A 280 19.16 -27.48 -11.23
CA SER A 280 18.26 -28.48 -11.83
C SER A 280 18.95 -29.25 -12.95
N ASP A 281 18.27 -30.26 -13.47
CA ASP A 281 18.61 -30.82 -14.78
C ASP A 281 18.49 -29.78 -15.89
N ARG A 282 19.31 -29.96 -16.93
CA ARG A 282 19.38 -29.07 -18.10
C ARG A 282 18.69 -29.71 -19.29
N TYR A 283 17.71 -28.99 -19.83
CA TYR A 283 16.96 -29.38 -21.02
C TYR A 283 17.46 -28.61 -22.24
N GLU A 284 17.51 -29.28 -23.39
CA GLU A 284 17.58 -28.60 -24.68
C GLU A 284 16.16 -28.48 -25.24
N ILE A 285 15.72 -27.25 -25.46
CA ILE A 285 14.37 -26.95 -25.92
C ILE A 285 14.45 -26.34 -27.32
N ASP A 286 13.72 -26.94 -28.26
CA ASP A 286 13.33 -26.28 -29.50
C ASP A 286 12.07 -25.45 -29.24
N LEU A 287 12.23 -24.12 -29.28
CA LEU A 287 11.19 -23.18 -28.87
C LEU A 287 10.13 -23.05 -29.96
N VAL A 288 8.87 -23.25 -29.56
CA VAL A 288 7.70 -22.87 -30.36
C VAL A 288 7.28 -21.46 -30.01
N ASP A 289 7.28 -21.11 -28.72
CA ASP A 289 6.99 -19.77 -28.23
C ASP A 289 7.84 -19.45 -27.00
N ARG A 290 8.30 -18.20 -26.89
CA ARG A 290 9.22 -17.74 -25.84
C ARG A 290 8.47 -17.11 -24.66
N VAL A 291 7.21 -16.77 -24.86
CA VAL A 291 6.38 -16.09 -23.86
C VAL A 291 5.83 -17.12 -22.87
N GLY A 292 5.70 -16.72 -21.59
CA GLY A 292 5.16 -17.56 -20.53
C GLY A 292 6.12 -18.58 -19.90
N GLY A 293 7.36 -18.70 -20.39
CA GLY A 293 8.36 -19.65 -19.84
C GLY A 293 8.72 -19.36 -18.38
N GLY A 294 8.91 -18.08 -18.04
CA GLY A 294 9.14 -17.64 -16.65
C GLY A 294 7.91 -17.83 -15.77
N ASP A 295 6.73 -17.48 -16.27
CA ASP A 295 5.47 -17.63 -15.54
C ASP A 295 5.13 -19.09 -15.26
N SER A 296 5.45 -19.97 -16.22
CA SER A 296 5.29 -21.41 -16.08
C SER A 296 6.30 -22.01 -15.11
N PHE A 297 7.52 -21.47 -15.05
CA PHE A 297 8.49 -21.84 -14.01
C PHE A 297 7.98 -21.42 -12.63
N ALA A 298 7.53 -20.17 -12.47
CA ALA A 298 7.03 -19.67 -11.20
C ALA A 298 5.79 -20.46 -10.74
N GLY A 299 4.82 -20.67 -11.61
CA GLY A 299 3.63 -21.48 -11.31
C GLY A 299 3.96 -22.94 -11.00
N GLY A 300 4.90 -23.52 -11.76
CA GLY A 300 5.40 -24.87 -11.51
C GLY A 300 6.16 -24.98 -10.17
N LEU A 301 6.93 -23.96 -9.80
CA LEU A 301 7.66 -23.94 -8.52
C LEU A 301 6.70 -23.79 -7.35
N ILE A 302 5.70 -22.91 -7.45
CA ILE A 302 4.64 -22.79 -6.44
C ILE A 302 3.93 -24.13 -6.26
N TYR A 303 3.51 -24.77 -7.35
CA TYR A 303 2.90 -26.10 -7.28
C TYR A 303 3.86 -27.13 -6.65
N GLY A 304 5.12 -27.14 -7.08
CA GLY A 304 6.14 -28.05 -6.59
C GLY A 304 6.37 -27.92 -5.09
N LEU A 305 6.49 -26.70 -4.58
CA LEU A 305 6.69 -26.44 -3.15
C LEU A 305 5.47 -26.83 -2.30
N LEU A 306 4.27 -26.84 -2.88
CA LEU A 306 3.05 -27.25 -2.18
C LEU A 306 2.82 -28.77 -2.18
N GLU A 307 3.23 -29.46 -3.24
CA GLU A 307 2.82 -30.85 -3.50
C GLU A 307 3.98 -31.87 -3.48
N LYS A 308 5.24 -31.42 -3.53
CA LYS A 308 6.42 -32.31 -3.54
C LYS A 308 7.02 -32.44 -2.14
N GLU A 309 7.68 -33.56 -1.90
CA GLU A 309 8.23 -33.91 -0.58
C GLU A 309 9.47 -33.08 -0.20
N ASN A 310 10.16 -32.48 -1.18
CA ASN A 310 11.37 -31.68 -0.98
C ASN A 310 11.54 -30.62 -2.08
N THR A 311 12.35 -29.59 -1.81
CA THR A 311 12.56 -28.44 -2.72
C THR A 311 13.32 -28.81 -3.99
N LYS A 312 14.13 -29.89 -3.95
CA LYS A 312 14.78 -30.43 -5.14
C LYS A 312 13.75 -30.92 -6.15
N ASP A 313 12.78 -31.72 -5.72
CA ASP A 313 11.78 -32.26 -6.63
C ASP A 313 10.78 -31.17 -7.05
N ALA A 314 10.56 -30.17 -6.22
CA ALA A 314 9.85 -28.93 -6.60
C ALA A 314 10.58 -28.16 -7.72
N LEU A 315 11.90 -28.04 -7.64
CA LEU A 315 12.73 -27.40 -8.67
C LEU A 315 12.65 -28.14 -10.00
N GLU A 316 12.77 -29.47 -10.00
CA GLU A 316 12.70 -30.27 -11.23
C GLU A 316 11.32 -30.16 -11.90
N PHE A 317 10.25 -30.21 -11.10
CA PHE A 317 8.89 -29.99 -11.61
C PHE A 317 8.73 -28.59 -12.24
N ALA A 318 9.24 -27.55 -11.58
CA ALA A 318 9.18 -26.18 -12.08
C ALA A 318 9.89 -26.00 -13.44
N VAL A 319 11.07 -26.60 -13.57
CA VAL A 319 11.86 -26.54 -14.80
C VAL A 319 11.17 -27.32 -15.91
N ALA A 320 10.64 -28.51 -15.63
CA ALA A 320 9.88 -29.30 -16.60
C ALA A 320 8.62 -28.56 -17.09
N ALA A 321 7.86 -27.94 -16.18
CA ALA A 321 6.67 -27.14 -16.53
C ALA A 321 7.03 -25.96 -17.46
N SER A 322 8.13 -25.28 -17.15
CA SER A 322 8.67 -24.19 -17.96
C SER A 322 9.17 -24.66 -19.33
N CYS A 323 9.77 -25.85 -19.41
CA CYS A 323 10.22 -26.44 -20.66
C CYS A 323 9.04 -26.77 -21.57
N LEU A 324 8.02 -27.45 -21.04
CA LEU A 324 6.82 -27.81 -21.79
C LEU A 324 6.10 -26.58 -22.31
N LYS A 325 5.96 -25.53 -21.48
CA LYS A 325 5.35 -24.27 -21.94
C LYS A 325 6.03 -23.71 -23.17
N GLN A 326 7.36 -23.72 -23.21
CA GLN A 326 8.12 -23.14 -24.32
C GLN A 326 7.95 -23.93 -25.65
N THR A 327 7.33 -25.11 -25.60
CA THR A 327 6.94 -25.92 -26.76
C THR A 327 5.47 -25.71 -27.19
N ILE A 328 4.73 -24.82 -26.52
CA ILE A 328 3.30 -24.56 -26.75
C ILE A 328 3.11 -23.09 -27.19
N PRO A 329 2.35 -22.82 -28.29
CA PRO A 329 2.01 -21.46 -28.69
C PRO A 329 1.17 -20.71 -27.66
N GLY A 330 1.41 -19.40 -27.52
CA GLY A 330 0.65 -18.53 -26.61
C GLY A 330 1.30 -18.42 -25.24
N ASP A 331 0.66 -17.72 -24.30
CA ASP A 331 1.24 -17.37 -22.99
C ASP A 331 0.91 -18.39 -21.88
N GLN A 332 -0.18 -19.14 -22.04
CA GLN A 332 -0.67 -20.07 -21.01
C GLN A 332 0.08 -21.41 -21.04
N ASN A 333 0.37 -21.96 -19.86
CA ASN A 333 0.83 -23.34 -19.76
C ASN A 333 -0.37 -24.29 -19.92
N LEU A 334 -0.35 -25.10 -20.98
CA LEU A 334 -1.38 -26.10 -21.26
C LEU A 334 -0.87 -27.53 -20.98
N ALA A 335 0.24 -27.67 -20.25
CA ALA A 335 0.70 -28.95 -19.75
C ALA A 335 -0.13 -29.39 -18.55
N THR A 336 -0.50 -30.66 -18.53
CA THR A 336 -1.09 -31.33 -17.37
C THR A 336 -0.01 -31.67 -16.34
N VAL A 337 -0.39 -31.89 -15.08
CA VAL A 337 0.55 -32.31 -14.03
C VAL A 337 1.29 -33.59 -14.43
N GLU A 338 0.58 -34.58 -15.00
CA GLU A 338 1.16 -35.85 -15.45
C GLU A 338 2.21 -35.66 -16.56
N GLU A 339 1.97 -34.75 -17.51
CA GLU A 339 2.95 -34.40 -18.55
C GLU A 339 4.22 -33.76 -17.96
N VAL A 340 4.07 -32.90 -16.94
CA VAL A 340 5.18 -32.26 -16.25
C VAL A 340 5.98 -33.28 -15.44
N GLU A 341 5.31 -34.16 -14.69
CA GLU A 341 5.96 -35.23 -13.91
C GLU A 341 6.71 -36.20 -14.81
N SER A 342 6.10 -36.59 -15.93
CA SER A 342 6.74 -37.47 -16.90
C SER A 342 8.02 -36.87 -17.50
N LEU A 343 8.08 -35.54 -17.68
CA LEU A 343 9.30 -34.87 -18.15
C LEU A 343 10.32 -34.71 -17.02
N ALA A 344 9.90 -34.42 -15.80
CA ALA A 344 10.79 -34.27 -14.64
C ALA A 344 11.46 -35.60 -14.22
N GLU A 345 10.81 -36.75 -14.43
CA GLU A 345 11.34 -38.07 -14.05
C GLU A 345 12.33 -38.69 -15.04
N GLY A 346 12.51 -38.11 -16.25
CA GLY A 346 13.49 -38.62 -17.21
C GLY A 346 13.32 -38.10 -18.64
N PRO A 347 14.16 -38.55 -19.60
CA PRO A 347 14.29 -37.96 -20.93
C PRO A 347 13.13 -38.28 -21.88
N GLY A 348 11.97 -38.66 -21.35
CA GLY A 348 10.76 -38.75 -22.15
C GLY A 348 10.45 -37.38 -22.72
N SER A 349 10.09 -37.30 -24.00
CA SER A 349 9.33 -36.13 -24.43
C SER A 349 8.05 -36.18 -23.59
N GLY A 350 7.81 -35.19 -22.74
CA GLY A 350 6.58 -35.09 -21.94
C GLY A 350 5.30 -34.98 -22.79
N ARG A 351 5.41 -35.25 -24.10
CA ARG A 351 4.43 -35.39 -25.17
C ARG A 351 4.94 -36.27 -26.31
#